data_AF-A0A437SBR6-F1
#
_entry.id   AF-A0A437SBR6-F1
#
_cell.length_a   1.000
_cell.length_b   1.000
_cell.length_c   1.000
_cell.angle_alpha   90.00
_cell.angle_beta   90.00
_cell.angle_gamma   90.00
#
_symmetry.space_group_name_H-M   'P 1'
#
loop_
_entity.id
_entity.type
_entity.pdbx_description
1 polymer ?
#
loop_
_entity_poly.entity_id
_entity_poly.type
_entity_poly.pdbx_seq_one_letter_code
_entity_poly.pdbx_strand_id
1 'polypeptide(L)'
;MNEVKLSKRLEEVVREIPVGSTVADIGSDHAYLPCYTIINNIATKAVAGEVVDGPFRSAQATVAESGLQDKVDVRKGNGLAVITPGEVDVITVAGMGGALIRDILESGKERLEGVTRLILQPNIAAHHIREWFIENGWELIHEKIVKEDGKIYEILVGERGNIEVPYSGNKQTELFMGPFLIKEKSEAFVEKWEGELKNFQNILKQLERAADSEETKAKRAEVEAKMKMIGEVLS
;
A
#
# COMPACT_ATOMS: atom_id res chain seq x y z
N MET A 1 20.64 -2.31 -22.90
CA MET A 1 19.97 -2.26 -21.58
C MET A 1 18.55 -2.73 -21.82
N ASN A 2 18.12 -3.79 -21.14
CA ASN A 2 16.72 -4.22 -21.21
C ASN A 2 15.87 -3.11 -20.57
N GLU A 3 14.84 -2.67 -21.29
CA GLU A 3 13.89 -1.67 -20.80
C GLU A 3 12.96 -2.35 -19.81
N VAL A 4 13.18 -2.14 -18.52
CA VAL A 4 12.26 -2.61 -17.48
C VAL A 4 10.99 -1.78 -17.61
N LYS A 5 9.89 -2.40 -18.01
CA LYS A 5 8.58 -1.74 -18.10
C LYS A 5 7.76 -2.08 -16.87
N LEU A 6 7.26 -1.06 -16.18
CA LEU A 6 6.37 -1.23 -15.04
C LEU A 6 4.91 -1.31 -15.48
N SER A 7 4.11 -2.03 -14.69
CA SER A 7 2.65 -1.88 -14.70
C SER A 7 2.27 -0.45 -14.32
N LYS A 8 1.13 0.06 -14.80
CA LYS A 8 0.61 1.39 -14.43
C LYS A 8 0.51 1.56 -12.92
N ARG A 9 0.10 0.51 -12.19
CA ARG A 9 0.06 0.53 -10.72
C ARG A 9 1.42 0.83 -10.10
N LEU A 10 2.48 0.15 -10.54
CA LEU A 10 3.85 0.37 -10.04
C LEU A 10 4.46 1.69 -10.55
N GLU A 11 4.08 2.18 -11.73
CA GLU A 11 4.47 3.53 -12.17
C GLU A 11 3.93 4.60 -11.21
N GLU A 12 2.68 4.49 -10.78
CA GLU A 12 2.11 5.42 -9.79
C GLU A 12 2.80 5.32 -8.42
N VAL A 13 3.25 4.12 -8.00
CA VAL A 13 4.11 3.99 -6.80
C VAL A 13 5.43 4.73 -6.99
N VAL A 14 6.08 4.56 -8.14
CA VAL A 14 7.38 5.18 -8.43
C VAL A 14 7.30 6.71 -8.51
N ARG A 15 6.17 7.26 -8.98
CA ARG A 15 5.94 8.72 -9.05
C ARG A 15 6.04 9.40 -7.67
N GLU A 16 5.77 8.66 -6.60
CA GLU A 16 5.80 9.17 -5.23
C GLU A 16 7.20 9.10 -4.60
N ILE A 17 8.20 8.57 -5.31
CA ILE A 17 9.60 8.49 -4.84
C ILE A 17 10.31 9.82 -5.15
N PRO A 18 10.83 10.55 -4.14
CA PRO A 18 11.63 11.74 -4.37
C PRO A 18 12.89 11.42 -5.17
N VAL A 19 13.25 12.30 -6.12
CA VAL A 19 14.47 12.12 -6.91
C VAL A 19 15.72 12.22 -6.02
N GLY A 20 16.65 11.29 -6.19
CA GLY A 20 17.89 11.21 -5.41
C GLY A 20 17.79 10.34 -4.15
N SER A 21 16.66 9.68 -3.92
CA SER A 21 16.41 8.82 -2.75
C SER A 21 17.22 7.52 -2.78
N THR A 22 17.33 6.87 -1.62
CA THR A 22 17.75 5.47 -1.48
C THR A 22 16.56 4.62 -1.05
N VAL A 23 16.15 3.68 -1.89
CA VAL A 23 14.84 3.01 -1.78
C VAL A 23 14.99 1.59 -1.26
N ALA A 24 14.10 1.12 -0.38
CA ALA A 24 13.88 -0.32 -0.16
C ALA A 24 12.51 -0.74 -0.68
N ASP A 25 12.49 -1.73 -1.56
CA ASP A 25 11.27 -2.34 -2.06
C ASP A 25 11.07 -3.73 -1.42
N ILE A 26 9.99 -3.85 -0.64
CA ILE A 26 9.74 -5.02 0.20
C ILE A 26 8.74 -5.95 -0.46
N GLY A 27 9.18 -7.17 -0.78
CA GLY A 27 8.42 -8.10 -1.62
C GLY A 27 8.39 -7.61 -3.06
N SER A 28 9.56 -7.26 -3.59
CA SER A 28 9.77 -6.46 -4.80
C SER A 28 9.24 -7.09 -6.10
N ASP A 29 8.98 -8.39 -6.10
CA ASP A 29 8.48 -9.17 -7.25
C ASP A 29 9.36 -8.96 -8.49
N HIS A 30 10.43 -9.76 -8.57
CA HIS A 30 11.46 -9.71 -9.62
C HIS A 30 12.35 -8.46 -9.64
N ALA A 31 12.33 -7.60 -8.61
CA ALA A 31 13.15 -6.37 -8.57
C ALA A 31 12.90 -5.38 -9.72
N TYR A 32 11.72 -5.43 -10.36
CA TYR A 32 11.42 -4.51 -11.47
C TYR A 32 11.34 -3.06 -11.01
N LEU A 33 10.64 -2.77 -9.90
CA LEU A 33 10.55 -1.41 -9.36
C LEU A 33 11.92 -0.83 -9.00
N PRO A 34 12.78 -1.48 -8.18
CA PRO A 34 14.08 -0.92 -7.84
C PRO A 34 14.98 -0.76 -9.08
N CYS A 35 15.02 -1.74 -10.00
CA CYS A 35 15.76 -1.58 -11.25
C CYS A 35 15.26 -0.38 -12.08
N TYR A 36 13.94 -0.20 -12.19
CA TYR A 36 13.34 0.93 -12.89
C TYR A 36 13.76 2.27 -12.28
N THR A 37 13.73 2.40 -10.95
CA THR A 37 14.12 3.64 -10.28
C THR A 37 15.57 4.02 -10.53
N ILE A 38 16.48 3.04 -10.58
CA ILE A 38 17.90 3.26 -10.88
C ILE A 38 18.12 3.63 -12.35
N ILE A 39 17.49 2.92 -13.29
CA ILE A 39 17.62 3.16 -14.73
C ILE A 39 17.14 4.58 -15.07
N ASN A 40 16.07 5.04 -14.43
CA ASN A 40 15.46 6.35 -14.68
C ASN A 40 16.03 7.47 -13.80
N ASN A 41 17.12 7.24 -13.06
CA ASN A 41 17.77 8.21 -12.17
C ASN A 41 16.83 8.81 -11.11
N ILE A 42 15.84 8.04 -10.67
CA ILE A 42 14.92 8.42 -9.58
C ILE A 42 15.58 8.11 -8.24
N ALA A 43 16.21 6.95 -8.11
CA ALA A 43 16.94 6.55 -6.91
C ALA A 43 18.45 6.46 -7.18
N THR A 44 19.26 6.67 -6.16
CA THR A 44 20.73 6.51 -6.24
C THR A 44 21.18 5.09 -5.94
N LYS A 45 20.45 4.41 -5.05
CA LYS A 45 20.65 3.01 -4.64
C LYS A 45 19.30 2.41 -4.27
N ALA A 46 19.21 1.08 -4.33
CA ALA A 46 18.03 0.37 -3.88
C ALA A 46 18.35 -0.95 -3.18
N VAL A 47 17.46 -1.37 -2.28
CA VAL A 47 17.41 -2.71 -1.69
C VAL A 47 16.14 -3.40 -2.20
N ALA A 48 16.26 -4.60 -2.75
CA ALA A 48 15.13 -5.45 -3.11
C ALA A 48 15.02 -6.59 -2.09
N GLY A 49 13.98 -6.53 -1.25
CA GLY A 49 13.74 -7.52 -0.20
C GLY A 49 12.83 -8.65 -0.66
N GLU A 50 13.27 -9.89 -0.46
CA GLU A 50 12.47 -11.09 -0.79
C GLU A 50 12.52 -12.12 0.33
N VAL A 51 11.38 -12.76 0.63
CA VAL A 51 11.31 -13.76 1.71
C VAL A 51 11.51 -15.20 1.21
N VAL A 52 11.04 -15.50 -0.01
CA VAL A 52 11.07 -16.86 -0.58
C VAL A 52 12.22 -17.01 -1.58
N ASP A 53 12.84 -18.20 -1.63
CA ASP A 53 13.98 -18.50 -2.51
C ASP A 53 13.72 -18.26 -4.00
N GLY A 54 12.52 -18.57 -4.49
CA GLY A 54 12.15 -18.36 -5.89
C GLY A 54 12.23 -16.88 -6.29
N PRO A 55 11.36 -16.02 -5.73
CA PRO A 55 11.39 -14.58 -5.94
C PRO A 55 12.77 -13.95 -5.69
N PHE A 56 13.47 -14.36 -4.63
CA PHE A 56 14.83 -13.90 -4.33
C PHE A 56 15.80 -14.16 -5.48
N ARG A 57 15.86 -15.39 -5.99
CA ARG A 57 16.74 -15.74 -7.13
C ARG A 57 16.32 -15.03 -8.41
N SER A 58 15.01 -14.87 -8.64
CA SER A 58 14.51 -14.15 -9.79
C SER A 58 14.90 -12.67 -9.76
N ALA A 59 14.77 -12.01 -8.60
CA ALA A 59 15.23 -10.63 -8.40
C ALA A 59 16.73 -10.50 -8.63
N GLN A 60 17.55 -11.43 -8.12
CA GLN A 60 18.99 -11.46 -8.39
C GLN A 60 19.30 -11.57 -9.89
N ALA A 61 18.60 -12.44 -10.61
CA ALA A 61 18.77 -12.59 -12.05
C ALA A 61 18.42 -11.30 -12.80
N THR A 62 17.28 -10.66 -12.48
CA THR A 62 16.86 -9.40 -13.12
C THR A 62 17.86 -8.27 -12.88
N VAL A 63 18.38 -8.13 -11.64
CA VAL A 63 19.42 -7.13 -11.33
C VAL A 63 20.71 -7.40 -12.11
N ALA A 64 21.12 -8.67 -12.22
CA ALA A 64 22.32 -9.05 -12.95
C ALA A 64 22.18 -8.84 -14.47
N GLU A 65 21.05 -9.22 -15.04
CA GLU A 65 20.73 -9.00 -16.46
C GLU A 65 20.65 -7.50 -16.82
N SER A 66 20.25 -6.68 -15.84
CA SER A 66 20.21 -5.21 -15.99
C SER A 66 21.58 -4.56 -15.76
N GLY A 67 22.58 -5.30 -15.27
CA GLY A 67 23.91 -4.78 -14.94
C GLY A 67 23.91 -3.80 -13.76
N LEU A 68 23.00 -3.99 -12.80
CA LEU A 68 22.76 -3.05 -11.69
C LEU A 68 23.24 -3.56 -10.33
N GLN A 69 24.07 -4.61 -10.28
CA GLN A 69 24.52 -5.21 -9.01
C GLN A 69 25.22 -4.21 -8.07
N ASP A 70 25.86 -3.17 -8.60
CA ASP A 70 26.54 -2.14 -7.79
C ASP A 70 25.57 -1.12 -7.16
N LYS A 71 24.30 -1.11 -7.59
CA LYS A 71 23.29 -0.12 -7.20
C LYS A 71 22.03 -0.72 -6.58
N VAL A 72 21.69 -1.97 -6.92
CA VAL A 72 20.54 -2.70 -6.37
C VAL A 72 21.04 -3.92 -5.61
N ASP A 73 20.84 -3.93 -4.31
CA ASP A 73 21.19 -5.04 -3.44
C ASP A 73 19.97 -5.92 -3.18
N VAL A 74 20.01 -7.17 -3.65
CA VAL A 74 18.92 -8.13 -3.47
C VAL A 74 19.17 -8.94 -2.21
N ARG A 75 18.26 -8.85 -1.25
CA ARG A 75 18.42 -9.42 0.08
C ARG A 75 17.29 -10.36 0.43
N LYS A 76 17.65 -11.48 1.06
CA LYS A 76 16.67 -12.44 1.57
C LYS A 76 16.33 -12.13 3.03
N GLY A 77 15.06 -11.90 3.32
CA GLY A 77 14.59 -11.60 4.67
C GLY A 77 13.08 -11.36 4.73
N ASN A 78 12.53 -11.40 5.94
CA ASN A 78 11.10 -11.14 6.15
C ASN A 78 10.87 -9.65 6.42
N GLY A 79 10.03 -9.01 5.60
CA GLY A 79 9.66 -7.61 5.77
C GLY A 79 10.88 -6.69 5.83
N LEU A 80 10.91 -5.80 6.83
CA LEU A 80 11.98 -4.81 7.00
C LEU A 80 13.29 -5.39 7.57
N ALA A 81 13.37 -6.70 7.83
CA ALA A 81 14.62 -7.33 8.27
C ALA A 81 15.75 -7.24 7.22
N VAL A 82 15.41 -6.92 5.97
CA VAL A 82 16.35 -6.74 4.85
C VAL A 82 17.10 -5.40 4.90
N ILE A 83 16.70 -4.47 5.77
CA ILE A 83 17.34 -3.16 5.91
C ILE A 83 17.87 -2.91 7.32
N THR A 84 18.78 -1.94 7.41
CA THR A 84 19.31 -1.41 8.66
C THR A 84 18.84 0.03 8.91
N PRO A 85 18.70 0.45 10.18
CA PRO A 85 18.38 1.84 10.53
C PRO A 85 19.29 2.85 9.80
N GLY A 86 18.70 3.87 9.19
CA GLY A 86 19.41 4.93 8.46
C GLY A 86 19.94 4.52 7.08
N GLU A 87 19.67 3.32 6.60
CA GLU A 87 20.18 2.82 5.32
C GLU A 87 19.42 3.38 4.11
N VAL A 88 18.11 3.55 4.24
CA VAL A 88 17.18 3.99 3.19
C VAL A 88 16.32 5.13 3.71
N ASP A 89 15.91 6.03 2.81
CA ASP A 89 15.02 7.16 3.12
C ASP A 89 13.57 6.89 2.64
N VAL A 90 13.39 5.99 1.67
CA VAL A 90 12.08 5.63 1.11
C VAL A 90 11.87 4.12 1.19
N ILE A 91 10.68 3.70 1.63
CA ILE A 91 10.25 2.30 1.56
C ILE A 91 9.01 2.18 0.68
N THR A 92 9.03 1.21 -0.24
CA THR A 92 7.88 0.77 -1.02
C THR A 92 7.43 -0.61 -0.55
N VAL A 93 6.12 -0.79 -0.36
CA VAL A 93 5.50 -2.12 -0.15
C VAL A 93 4.25 -2.19 -1.01
N ALA A 94 4.28 -3.02 -2.06
CA ALA A 94 3.21 -3.09 -3.04
C ALA A 94 2.72 -4.53 -3.26
N GLY A 95 1.47 -4.68 -3.68
CA GLY A 95 0.91 -5.98 -4.07
C GLY A 95 0.54 -6.90 -2.89
N MET A 96 0.46 -6.38 -1.66
CA MET A 96 0.13 -7.15 -0.46
C MET A 96 -1.22 -6.74 0.13
N GLY A 97 -1.81 -7.57 1.02
CA GLY A 97 -2.99 -7.17 1.78
C GLY A 97 -2.65 -6.11 2.83
N GLY A 98 -3.54 -5.15 3.08
CA GLY A 98 -3.28 -4.04 4.01
C GLY A 98 -2.92 -4.48 5.43
N ALA A 99 -3.52 -5.58 5.92
CA ALA A 99 -3.15 -6.17 7.21
C ALA A 99 -1.69 -6.66 7.22
N LEU A 100 -1.24 -7.33 6.16
CA LEU A 100 0.14 -7.81 6.05
C LEU A 100 1.14 -6.64 5.97
N ILE A 101 0.80 -5.58 5.22
CA ILE A 101 1.63 -4.37 5.16
C ILE A 101 1.77 -3.76 6.56
N ARG A 102 0.66 -3.62 7.29
CA ARG A 102 0.65 -3.15 8.68
C ARG A 102 1.53 -4.01 9.59
N ASP A 103 1.45 -5.34 9.46
CA ASP A 103 2.26 -6.26 10.27
C ASP A 103 3.77 -6.18 9.92
N ILE A 104 4.12 -5.99 8.64
CA ILE A 104 5.50 -5.76 8.19
C ILE A 104 6.06 -4.48 8.79
N LEU A 105 5.28 -3.39 8.77
CA LEU A 105 5.69 -2.10 9.33
C LEU A 105 5.82 -2.17 10.85
N GLU A 106 4.86 -2.83 11.53
CA GLU A 106 4.87 -2.97 12.98
C GLU A 106 6.05 -3.82 13.48
N SER A 107 6.27 -4.97 12.84
CA SER A 107 7.32 -5.91 13.24
C SER A 107 8.74 -5.40 12.97
N GLY A 108 8.88 -4.42 12.06
CA GLY A 108 10.16 -3.83 11.69
C GLY A 108 10.27 -2.35 12.02
N LYS A 109 9.44 -1.82 12.90
CA LYS A 109 9.37 -0.38 13.18
C LYS A 109 10.69 0.23 13.64
N GLU A 110 11.55 -0.55 14.30
CA GLU A 110 12.89 -0.12 14.71
C GLU A 110 13.84 0.10 13.51
N ARG A 111 13.50 -0.43 12.34
CA ARG A 111 14.23 -0.23 11.07
C ARG A 111 13.83 1.03 10.32
N LEU A 112 12.78 1.73 10.79
CA LEU A 112 12.25 2.94 10.15
C LEU A 112 13.01 4.21 10.52
N GLU A 113 14.06 4.13 11.35
CA GLU A 113 14.94 5.27 11.59
C GLU A 113 15.60 5.71 10.28
N GLY A 114 15.59 7.01 10.00
CA GLY A 114 16.10 7.60 8.75
C GLY A 114 15.11 7.55 7.58
N VAL A 115 14.05 6.73 7.66
CA VAL A 115 13.01 6.68 6.63
C VAL A 115 12.14 7.92 6.73
N THR A 116 12.08 8.68 5.64
CA THR A 116 11.28 9.90 5.53
C THR A 116 9.94 9.65 4.85
N ARG A 117 9.83 8.62 3.98
CA ARG A 117 8.61 8.34 3.21
C ARG A 117 8.28 6.85 3.11
N LEU A 118 7.02 6.51 3.34
CA LEU A 118 6.42 5.20 3.08
C LEU A 118 5.47 5.32 1.90
N ILE A 119 5.61 4.44 0.90
CA ILE A 119 4.71 4.38 -0.26
C ILE A 119 4.12 2.97 -0.31
N LEU A 120 2.84 2.86 0.02
CA LEU A 120 2.22 1.59 0.34
C LEU A 120 1.04 1.34 -0.58
N GLN A 121 1.06 0.22 -1.29
CA GLN A 121 0.00 -0.17 -2.20
C GLN A 121 -0.64 -1.49 -1.70
N PRO A 122 -1.68 -1.40 -0.87
CA PRO A 122 -2.48 -2.56 -0.49
C PRO A 122 -3.40 -3.00 -1.63
N ASN A 123 -3.55 -4.31 -1.82
CA ASN A 123 -4.56 -4.88 -2.71
C ASN A 123 -5.97 -4.82 -2.11
N ILE A 124 -6.06 -4.86 -0.77
CA ILE A 124 -7.31 -4.84 -0.01
C ILE A 124 -7.06 -4.20 1.37
N ALA A 125 -8.13 -3.77 2.04
CA ALA A 125 -8.10 -3.36 3.44
C ALA A 125 -7.09 -2.23 3.77
N ALA A 126 -7.03 -1.18 2.93
CA ALA A 126 -6.16 -0.03 3.12
C ALA A 126 -6.37 0.72 4.45
N HIS A 127 -7.55 0.61 5.06
CA HIS A 127 -7.85 1.20 6.38
C HIS A 127 -6.85 0.77 7.45
N HIS A 128 -6.34 -0.47 7.40
CA HIS A 128 -5.31 -0.92 8.35
C HIS A 128 -4.00 -0.14 8.27
N ILE A 129 -3.64 0.34 7.07
CA ILE A 129 -2.46 1.18 6.89
C ILE A 129 -2.72 2.58 7.43
N ARG A 130 -3.90 3.15 7.15
CA ARG A 130 -4.29 4.47 7.66
C ARG A 130 -4.36 4.49 9.19
N GLU A 131 -4.92 3.45 9.79
CA GLU A 131 -4.93 3.24 11.25
C GLU A 131 -3.50 3.17 11.80
N TRP A 132 -2.64 2.36 11.19
CA TRP A 132 -1.25 2.22 11.63
C TRP A 132 -0.46 3.52 11.50
N PHE A 133 -0.71 4.32 10.46
CA PHE A 133 -0.12 5.65 10.30
C PHE A 133 -0.45 6.56 11.48
N ILE A 134 -1.72 6.62 11.90
CA ILE A 134 -2.14 7.41 13.08
C ILE A 134 -1.46 6.90 14.34
N GLU A 135 -1.49 5.58 14.56
CA GLU A 135 -0.92 4.95 15.76
C GLU A 135 0.60 5.14 15.89
N ASN A 136 1.31 5.31 14.77
CA ASN A 136 2.77 5.34 14.72
C ASN A 136 3.35 6.70 14.30
N GLY A 137 2.55 7.76 14.26
CA GLY A 137 3.03 9.12 13.99
C GLY A 137 3.47 9.34 12.54
N TRP A 138 2.72 8.77 11.58
CA TRP A 138 2.86 9.03 10.15
C TRP A 138 1.65 9.81 9.65
N GLU A 139 1.92 10.97 9.07
CA GLU A 139 0.93 11.75 8.35
C GLU A 139 0.71 11.15 6.96
N LEU A 140 -0.54 10.86 6.63
CA LEU A 140 -0.93 10.53 5.26
C LEU A 140 -0.88 11.81 4.42
N ILE A 141 0.11 11.94 3.54
CA ILE A 141 0.31 13.18 2.76
C ILE A 141 -0.34 13.14 1.38
N HIS A 142 -0.59 11.94 0.84
CA HIS A 142 -1.18 11.75 -0.46
C HIS A 142 -1.79 10.34 -0.58
N GLU A 143 -2.84 10.23 -1.40
CA GLU A 143 -3.37 8.94 -1.83
C GLU A 143 -3.66 8.99 -3.32
N LYS A 144 -3.51 7.84 -3.98
CA LYS A 144 -3.95 7.63 -5.36
C LYS A 144 -4.81 6.40 -5.47
N ILE A 145 -5.81 6.44 -6.35
CA ILE A 145 -6.55 5.25 -6.75
C ILE A 145 -6.46 5.07 -8.26
N VAL A 146 -6.12 3.86 -8.69
CA VAL A 146 -5.86 3.53 -10.09
C VAL A 146 -6.55 2.24 -10.48
N LYS A 147 -7.14 2.24 -11.69
CA LYS A 147 -7.68 1.04 -12.33
C LYS A 147 -6.68 0.49 -13.36
N GLU A 148 -6.39 -0.80 -13.25
CA GLU A 148 -5.51 -1.55 -14.14
C GLU A 148 -6.04 -3.00 -14.27
N ASP A 149 -6.14 -3.50 -15.51
CA ASP A 149 -6.62 -4.86 -15.83
C ASP A 149 -7.92 -5.26 -15.13
N GLY A 150 -8.87 -4.31 -15.03
CA GLY A 150 -10.16 -4.50 -14.39
C GLY A 150 -10.12 -4.56 -12.86
N LYS A 151 -8.96 -4.33 -12.24
CA LYS A 151 -8.79 -4.24 -10.78
C LYS A 151 -8.50 -2.80 -10.37
N ILE A 152 -8.90 -2.44 -9.15
CA ILE A 152 -8.74 -1.11 -8.58
C ILE A 152 -7.78 -1.19 -7.39
N TYR A 153 -6.75 -0.35 -7.41
CA TYR A 153 -5.68 -0.34 -6.42
C TYR A 153 -5.60 1.04 -5.76
N GLU A 154 -5.40 1.05 -4.45
CA GLU A 154 -5.08 2.27 -3.70
C GLU A 154 -3.58 2.32 -3.41
N ILE A 155 -3.01 3.51 -3.43
CA ILE A 155 -1.64 3.83 -3.06
C ILE A 155 -1.72 4.91 -1.99
N LEU A 156 -1.02 4.70 -0.88
CA LEU A 156 -0.99 5.58 0.28
C LEU A 156 0.44 6.04 0.51
N VAL A 157 0.63 7.35 0.67
CA VAL A 157 1.93 7.95 0.91
C VAL A 157 1.96 8.57 2.28
N GLY A 158 2.86 8.09 3.14
CA GLY A 158 3.03 8.55 4.50
C GLY A 158 4.39 9.19 4.73
N GLU A 159 4.41 10.28 5.49
CA GLU A 159 5.64 10.91 6.00
C GLU A 159 5.54 11.17 7.50
N ARG A 160 6.64 11.55 8.15
CA ARG A 160 6.59 12.02 9.54
C ARG A 160 5.92 13.39 9.58
N GLY A 161 4.87 13.52 10.39
CA GLY A 161 4.08 14.75 10.41
C GLY A 161 2.93 14.72 11.40
N ASN A 162 1.94 15.58 11.15
CA ASN A 162 0.75 15.69 11.97
C ASN A 162 -0.34 14.73 11.48
N ILE A 163 -0.53 13.65 12.23
CA ILE A 163 -1.49 12.58 11.93
C ILE A 163 -2.96 13.03 11.82
N GLU A 164 -3.32 14.20 12.35
CA GLU A 164 -4.72 14.69 12.31
C GLU A 164 -5.01 15.57 11.10
N VAL A 165 -4.00 16.18 10.47
CA VAL A 165 -4.17 17.10 9.32
C VAL A 165 -4.97 16.50 8.16
N PRO A 166 -4.78 15.22 7.79
CA PRO A 166 -5.51 14.63 6.67
C PRO A 166 -7.01 14.44 6.94
N TYR A 167 -7.42 14.40 8.21
CA TYR A 167 -8.77 13.98 8.63
C TYR A 167 -9.61 15.18 9.09
N SER A 168 -10.78 15.37 8.50
CA SER A 168 -11.51 16.64 8.51
C SER A 168 -12.87 16.62 9.24
N GLY A 169 -13.15 15.54 9.99
CA GLY A 169 -14.27 15.51 10.94
C GLY A 169 -15.09 14.22 10.94
N ASN A 170 -15.04 13.43 9.85
CA ASN A 170 -15.59 12.08 9.81
C ASN A 170 -14.47 11.04 9.72
N LYS A 171 -13.66 10.98 10.78
CA LYS A 171 -12.44 10.19 10.85
C LYS A 171 -12.68 8.71 10.53
N GLN A 172 -13.80 8.15 10.96
CA GLN A 172 -14.13 6.75 10.69
C GLN A 172 -14.35 6.48 9.19
N THR A 173 -15.15 7.32 8.51
CA THR A 173 -15.34 7.22 7.07
C THR A 173 -14.05 7.50 6.30
N GLU A 174 -13.27 8.49 6.72
CA GLU A 174 -11.99 8.82 6.09
C GLU A 174 -10.94 7.71 6.26
N LEU A 175 -10.88 7.05 7.42
CA LEU A 175 -10.05 5.85 7.61
C LEU A 175 -10.49 4.71 6.70
N PHE A 176 -11.80 4.53 6.54
CA PHE A 176 -12.34 3.44 5.72
C PHE A 176 -12.12 3.68 4.22
N MET A 177 -12.41 4.90 3.73
CA MET A 177 -12.48 5.22 2.30
C MET A 177 -11.33 6.08 1.76
N GLY A 178 -10.52 6.68 2.63
CA GLY A 178 -9.39 7.53 2.27
C GLY A 178 -9.74 9.02 2.24
N PRO A 179 -9.16 9.87 3.11
CA PRO A 179 -9.50 11.29 3.15
C PRO A 179 -9.19 12.03 1.84
N PHE A 180 -8.12 11.66 1.14
CA PHE A 180 -7.79 12.29 -0.15
C PHE A 180 -8.67 11.71 -1.27
N LEU A 181 -8.90 10.40 -1.23
CA LEU A 181 -9.72 9.71 -2.24
C LEU A 181 -11.19 10.16 -2.20
N ILE A 182 -11.75 10.38 -1.00
CA ILE A 182 -13.09 10.95 -0.83
C ILE A 182 -13.17 12.35 -1.46
N LYS A 183 -12.14 13.19 -1.27
CA LYS A 183 -12.08 14.55 -1.82
C LYS A 183 -11.94 14.55 -3.34
N GLU A 184 -11.10 13.67 -3.89
CA GLU A 184 -10.91 13.52 -5.34
C GLU A 184 -12.14 12.94 -6.02
N LYS A 185 -12.80 11.96 -5.38
CA LYS A 185 -14.03 11.27 -5.84
C LYS A 185 -13.93 10.83 -7.32
N SER A 186 -12.78 10.28 -7.72
CA SER A 186 -12.51 9.87 -9.11
C SER A 186 -13.43 8.74 -9.59
N GLU A 187 -13.48 8.51 -10.91
CA GLU A 187 -14.27 7.40 -11.48
C GLU A 187 -13.90 6.04 -10.87
N ALA A 188 -12.60 5.78 -10.67
CA ALA A 188 -12.13 4.55 -10.03
C ALA A 188 -12.55 4.47 -8.55
N PHE A 189 -12.63 5.59 -7.85
CA PHE A 189 -13.15 5.64 -6.48
C PHE A 189 -14.64 5.28 -6.44
N VAL A 190 -15.45 5.90 -7.29
CA VAL A 190 -16.89 5.62 -7.38
C VAL A 190 -17.12 4.15 -7.75
N GLU A 191 -16.45 3.65 -8.80
CA GLU A 191 -16.57 2.25 -9.23
C GLU A 191 -16.21 1.26 -8.11
N LYS A 192 -15.12 1.51 -7.38
CA LYS A 192 -14.73 0.68 -6.24
C LYS A 192 -15.84 0.64 -5.20
N TRP A 193 -16.32 1.79 -4.75
CA TRP A 193 -17.24 1.87 -3.62
C TRP A 193 -18.67 1.45 -3.96
N GLU A 194 -19.11 1.62 -5.22
CA GLU A 194 -20.34 1.00 -5.72
C GLU A 194 -20.22 -0.54 -5.73
N GLY A 195 -19.06 -1.06 -6.15
CA GLY A 195 -18.74 -2.49 -6.09
C GLY A 195 -18.78 -3.03 -4.66
N GLU A 196 -18.13 -2.35 -3.73
CA GLU A 196 -18.13 -2.69 -2.30
C GLU A 196 -19.54 -2.60 -1.70
N LEU A 197 -20.33 -1.59 -2.06
CA LEU A 197 -21.72 -1.47 -1.62
C LEU A 197 -22.56 -2.68 -2.05
N LYS A 198 -22.39 -3.13 -3.30
CA LYS A 198 -23.05 -4.34 -3.81
C LYS A 198 -22.57 -5.60 -3.09
N ASN A 199 -21.28 -5.70 -2.78
CA ASN A 199 -20.73 -6.81 -2.00
C ASN A 199 -21.36 -6.85 -0.60
N PHE A 200 -21.45 -5.71 0.08
CA PHE A 200 -22.11 -5.62 1.39
C PHE A 200 -23.61 -5.97 1.35
N GLN A 201 -24.33 -5.53 0.32
CA GLN A 201 -25.73 -5.94 0.11
C GLN A 201 -25.88 -7.47 -0.05
N ASN A 202 -24.95 -8.12 -0.74
CA ASN A 202 -24.95 -9.58 -0.88
C ASN A 202 -24.64 -10.27 0.47
N ILE A 203 -23.72 -9.72 1.26
CA ILE A 203 -23.42 -10.21 2.60
C ILE A 203 -24.66 -10.11 3.49
N LEU A 204 -25.38 -8.98 3.47
CA LEU A 204 -26.63 -8.82 4.25
C LEU A 204 -27.67 -9.88 3.87
N LYS A 205 -27.90 -10.12 2.57
CA LYS A 205 -28.84 -11.17 2.11
C LYS A 205 -28.45 -12.58 2.58
N GLN A 206 -27.15 -12.86 2.72
CA GLN A 206 -26.68 -14.13 3.26
C GLN A 206 -26.91 -14.21 4.77
N LEU A 207 -26.65 -13.12 5.50
CA LEU A 207 -26.87 -13.03 6.95
C LEU A 207 -28.37 -13.10 7.32
N GLU A 208 -29.27 -12.65 6.46
CA GLU A 208 -30.73 -12.80 6.65
C GLU A 208 -31.18 -14.27 6.66
N ARG A 209 -30.43 -15.16 5.99
CA ARG A 209 -30.71 -16.60 5.91
C ARG A 209 -29.98 -17.41 6.98
N ALA A 210 -29.03 -16.80 7.67
CA ALA A 210 -28.24 -17.45 8.72
C ALA A 210 -29.04 -17.53 10.04
N ALA A 211 -28.58 -18.40 10.95
CA ALA A 211 -29.18 -18.48 12.28
C ALA A 211 -29.04 -17.14 13.03
N ASP A 212 -30.08 -16.77 13.77
CA ASP A 212 -30.05 -15.58 14.61
C ASP A 212 -29.17 -15.83 15.84
N SER A 213 -28.02 -15.17 15.87
CA SER A 213 -26.98 -15.29 16.88
C SER A 213 -26.38 -13.92 17.15
N GLU A 214 -25.73 -13.73 18.29
CA GLU A 214 -25.07 -12.46 18.59
C GLU A 214 -23.96 -12.12 17.58
N GLU A 215 -23.29 -13.14 17.03
CA GLU A 215 -22.29 -12.97 15.97
C GLU A 215 -22.92 -12.45 14.67
N THR A 216 -24.04 -13.05 14.24
CA THR A 216 -24.74 -12.62 13.01
C THR A 216 -25.38 -11.24 13.16
N LYS A 217 -25.87 -10.87 14.35
CA LYS A 217 -26.34 -9.50 14.67
C LYS A 217 -25.21 -8.48 14.63
N ALA A 218 -24.09 -8.77 15.29
CA ALA A 218 -22.92 -7.88 15.28
C ALA A 218 -22.39 -7.67 13.86
N LYS A 219 -22.31 -8.75 13.06
CA LYS A 219 -21.87 -8.65 11.67
C LYS A 219 -22.83 -7.84 10.81
N ARG A 220 -24.14 -8.00 11.01
CA ARG A 220 -25.16 -7.20 10.32
C ARG A 220 -24.98 -5.71 10.60
N ALA A 221 -24.87 -5.33 11.87
CA ALA A 221 -24.67 -3.93 12.27
C ALA A 221 -23.38 -3.33 11.70
N GLU A 222 -22.28 -4.10 11.68
CA GLU A 222 -21.01 -3.68 11.05
C GLU A 222 -21.20 -3.40 9.55
N VAL A 223 -21.89 -4.29 8.84
CA VAL A 223 -22.12 -4.16 7.40
C VAL A 223 -23.05 -2.99 7.09
N GLU A 224 -24.13 -2.81 7.85
CA GLU A 224 -25.05 -1.68 7.71
C GLU A 224 -24.34 -0.34 7.94
N ALA A 225 -23.47 -0.25 8.96
CA ALA A 225 -22.66 0.94 9.21
C ALA A 225 -21.73 1.25 8.04
N LYS A 226 -21.05 0.23 7.47
CA LYS A 226 -20.21 0.39 6.27
C LYS A 226 -21.00 0.87 5.06
N MET A 227 -22.17 0.27 4.81
CA MET A 227 -23.05 0.70 3.72
C MET A 227 -23.52 2.14 3.89
N LYS A 228 -23.83 2.56 5.13
CA LYS A 228 -24.21 3.94 5.43
C LYS A 228 -23.07 4.91 5.10
N MET A 229 -21.84 4.62 5.56
CA MET A 229 -20.67 5.45 5.26
C MET A 229 -20.46 5.60 3.75
N ILE A 230 -20.56 4.49 3.00
CA ILE A 230 -20.43 4.52 1.54
C ILE A 230 -21.55 5.35 0.90
N GLY A 231 -22.80 5.16 1.32
CA GLY A 231 -23.94 5.87 0.78
C GLY A 231 -23.86 7.39 0.99
N GLU A 232 -23.41 7.83 2.17
CA GLU A 232 -23.21 9.26 2.48
C GLU A 232 -22.09 9.89 1.64
N VAL A 233 -21.02 9.13 1.36
CA VAL A 233 -19.92 9.63 0.53
C VAL A 233 -20.29 9.63 -0.95
N LEU A 234 -21.03 8.63 -1.44
CA LEU A 234 -21.38 8.52 -2.86
C LEU A 234 -22.56 9.40 -3.29
N SER A 235 -23.43 9.81 -2.35
CA SER A 235 -24.46 10.84 -2.62
C SER A 235 -23.86 12.17 -3.06
#